data_AF-A0A2G4GY15-F1
#
_entry.id   AF-A0A2G4GY15-F1
#
_cell.length_a   1.000
_cell.length_b   1.000
_cell.length_c   1.000
_cell.angle_alpha   90.00
_cell.angle_beta   90.00
_cell.angle_gamma   90.00
#
_symmetry.space_group_name_H-M   'P 1'
#
loop_
_entity.id
_entity.type
_entity.pdbx_description
1 polymer ?
#
loop_
_entity_poly.entity_id
_entity_poly.type
_entity_poly.pdbx_seq_one_letter_code
_entity_poly.pdbx_strand_id
1 'polypeptide(L)'
;NFVCAVDIDGCYINVQTNTLSNGPGSGVPGWDVNPYTSGGGMNFFNSTGGGQMRYPGVTVGPAGNLALGTSIGATGSFNTSTTGVVFGSAAGNWAYSAENIIGFRFVAAAGTTHYGWMRFLMGAAGSSGTSMTRTVVDYGYESTAATAILAGAVPVPAPGAIALLGVAGLAGGRRRRN
;
A
#
# COMPACT_ATOMS: atom_id res chain seq x y z
N ASN A 1 0.69 -14.87 -3.98
CA ASN A 1 1.53 -14.45 -2.84
C ASN A 1 3.01 -14.53 -3.23
N PHE A 2 3.84 -13.56 -2.84
CA PHE A 2 5.28 -13.49 -3.12
C PHE A 2 6.07 -13.18 -1.84
N VAL A 3 7.15 -13.91 -1.56
CA VAL A 3 7.97 -13.71 -0.35
C VAL A 3 9.09 -12.71 -0.64
N CYS A 4 9.05 -11.57 0.04
CA CYS A 4 10.07 -10.53 -0.09
C CYS A 4 11.34 -10.93 0.68
N ALA A 5 12.49 -10.61 0.09
CA ALA A 5 13.76 -10.70 0.78
C ALA A 5 13.79 -9.80 2.02
N VAL A 6 14.49 -10.28 3.05
CA VAL A 6 14.63 -9.60 4.35
C VAL A 6 16.05 -9.07 4.48
N ASP A 7 16.47 -8.32 3.47
CA ASP A 7 17.81 -7.74 3.36
C ASP A 7 17.73 -6.29 2.85
N ILE A 8 18.89 -5.70 2.57
CA ILE A 8 19.00 -4.30 2.15
C ILE A 8 18.54 -4.06 0.71
N ASP A 9 18.61 -5.08 -0.14
CA ASP A 9 18.17 -4.99 -1.53
C ASP A 9 16.65 -5.04 -1.62
N GLY A 10 16.02 -5.90 -0.82
CA GLY A 10 14.58 -5.99 -0.70
C GLY A 10 13.89 -6.66 -1.88
N CYS A 11 12.62 -6.31 -2.09
CA CYS A 11 11.76 -6.82 -3.14
C CYS A 11 11.20 -5.67 -3.98
N TYR A 12 11.61 -5.58 -5.24
CA TYR A 12 11.14 -4.57 -6.17
C TYR A 12 9.83 -5.02 -6.83
N ILE A 13 8.87 -4.10 -6.87
CA ILE A 13 7.51 -4.36 -7.33
C ILE A 13 7.12 -3.30 -8.36
N ASN A 14 6.79 -3.73 -9.57
CA ASN A 14 6.10 -2.91 -10.57
C ASN A 14 4.63 -3.35 -10.61
N VAL A 15 3.75 -2.48 -10.12
CA VAL A 15 2.34 -2.81 -9.93
C VAL A 15 1.56 -2.80 -11.24
N GLN A 16 2.05 -2.08 -12.26
CA GLN A 16 1.41 -2.02 -13.58
C GLN A 16 1.68 -3.26 -14.42
N THR A 17 2.87 -3.84 -14.29
CA THR A 17 3.29 -5.03 -15.04
C THR A 17 3.13 -6.33 -14.25
N ASN A 18 2.74 -6.24 -12.97
CA ASN A 18 2.70 -7.36 -12.05
C ASN A 18 4.03 -8.12 -11.94
N THR A 19 5.13 -7.36 -11.93
CA THR A 19 6.48 -7.91 -11.77
C THR A 19 6.94 -7.71 -10.34
N LEU A 20 7.22 -8.81 -9.63
CA LEU A 20 7.78 -8.82 -8.29
C LEU A 20 9.07 -9.64 -8.31
N SER A 21 10.18 -9.05 -7.87
CA SER A 21 11.45 -9.75 -7.76
C SER A 21 12.23 -9.24 -6.56
N ASN A 22 12.88 -10.16 -5.85
CA ASN A 22 13.97 -9.78 -4.94
C ASN A 22 15.13 -9.22 -5.77
N GLY A 23 15.94 -8.33 -5.17
CA GLY A 23 16.88 -7.47 -5.87
C GLY A 23 17.82 -8.14 -6.89
N PRO A 24 18.51 -7.33 -7.72
CA PRO A 24 18.53 -5.86 -7.71
C PRO A 24 17.35 -5.23 -8.48
N GLY A 25 17.10 -3.95 -8.23
CA GLY A 25 16.02 -3.20 -8.88
C GLY A 25 16.15 -3.06 -10.40
N SER A 26 17.35 -3.27 -10.96
CA SER A 26 17.55 -3.37 -12.41
C SER A 26 16.82 -4.55 -13.05
N GLY A 27 16.45 -5.57 -12.27
CA GLY A 27 15.62 -6.70 -12.71
C GLY A 27 14.13 -6.38 -12.80
N VAL A 28 13.69 -5.22 -12.30
CA VAL A 28 12.28 -4.78 -12.33
C VAL A 28 12.21 -3.35 -12.90
N PRO A 29 12.28 -3.19 -14.24
CA PRO A 29 12.17 -1.88 -14.88
C PRO A 29 10.86 -1.19 -14.49
N GLY A 30 10.95 0.08 -14.12
CA GLY A 30 9.79 0.87 -13.72
C GLY A 30 9.15 0.41 -12.41
N TRP A 31 9.92 -0.18 -11.48
CA TRP A 31 9.42 -0.52 -10.15
C TRP A 31 8.86 0.71 -9.42
N ASP A 32 7.86 0.47 -8.58
CA ASP A 32 7.11 1.49 -7.84
C ASP A 32 7.45 1.45 -6.35
N VAL A 33 7.48 0.25 -5.77
CA VAL A 33 7.64 0.01 -4.35
C VAL A 33 8.73 -1.03 -4.11
N ASN A 34 9.61 -0.77 -3.15
CA ASN A 34 10.58 -1.72 -2.65
C ASN A 34 10.51 -1.86 -1.12
N PRO A 35 9.78 -2.85 -0.56
CA PRO A 35 9.97 -3.27 0.82
C PRO A 35 11.35 -3.88 1.05
N TYR A 36 12.10 -3.36 2.03
CA TYR A 36 13.46 -3.80 2.33
C TYR A 36 13.80 -3.68 3.82
N THR A 37 15.03 -4.02 4.22
CA THR A 37 15.48 -4.08 5.62
C THR A 37 16.77 -3.29 5.81
N SER A 38 16.74 -2.33 6.75
CA SER A 38 17.94 -1.61 7.19
C SER A 38 17.71 -1.12 8.61
N GLY A 39 18.67 -1.34 9.51
CA GLY A 39 18.59 -0.81 10.88
C GLY A 39 17.42 -1.33 11.75
N GLY A 40 16.73 -2.38 11.28
CA GLY A 40 15.64 -3.04 11.99
C GLY A 40 14.24 -2.77 11.39
N GLY A 41 13.39 -3.79 11.42
CA GLY A 41 12.05 -3.73 10.85
C GLY A 41 11.99 -3.70 9.32
N MET A 42 10.76 -3.53 8.81
CA MET A 42 10.46 -3.36 7.40
C MET A 42 10.47 -1.88 7.05
N ASN A 43 11.25 -1.51 6.04
CA ASN A 43 11.30 -0.18 5.47
C ASN A 43 10.72 -0.21 4.06
N PHE A 44 10.50 0.97 3.50
CA PHE A 44 10.16 1.10 2.10
C PHE A 44 11.01 2.12 1.39
N PHE A 45 11.39 1.77 0.17
CA PHE A 45 11.94 2.68 -0.80
C PHE A 45 10.96 2.80 -1.98
N ASN A 46 10.90 3.98 -2.59
CA ASN A 46 9.97 4.28 -3.68
C ASN A 46 10.73 4.85 -4.85
N SER A 47 10.21 4.62 -6.05
CA SER A 47 10.68 5.36 -7.21
C SER A 47 10.30 6.85 -7.09
N THR A 48 10.95 7.68 -7.89
CA THR A 48 10.72 9.13 -7.88
C THR A 48 9.23 9.46 -8.08
N GLY A 49 8.70 10.33 -7.20
CA GLY A 49 7.27 10.68 -7.19
C GLY A 49 6.39 9.72 -6.40
N GLY A 50 6.91 8.57 -5.97
CA GLY A 50 6.20 7.62 -5.11
C GLY A 50 6.10 8.03 -3.64
N GLY A 51 5.62 7.10 -2.81
CA GLY A 51 5.57 7.25 -1.36
C GLY A 51 4.48 6.40 -0.71
N GLN A 52 4.67 6.05 0.56
CA GLN A 52 3.71 5.27 1.35
C GLN A 52 2.82 6.20 2.15
N MET A 53 1.54 5.88 2.18
CA MET A 53 0.57 6.57 2.98
C MET A 53 0.81 6.27 4.46
N ARG A 54 0.82 7.33 5.27
CA ARG A 54 0.78 7.24 6.74
C ARG A 54 -0.64 6.88 7.19
N TYR A 55 -0.78 6.47 8.45
CA TYR A 55 -2.11 6.26 9.03
C TYR A 55 -2.94 7.56 8.97
N PRO A 56 -4.27 7.51 8.74
CA PRO A 56 -5.11 8.70 8.68
C PRO A 56 -4.94 9.63 9.88
N GLY A 57 -4.76 10.93 9.61
CA GLY A 57 -4.50 11.95 10.64
C GLY A 57 -3.03 12.08 11.05
N VAL A 58 -2.15 11.18 10.62
CA VAL A 58 -0.71 11.22 10.91
C VAL A 58 0.04 11.95 9.80
N THR A 59 0.90 12.91 10.16
CA THR A 59 1.64 13.76 9.21
C THR A 59 3.15 13.48 9.17
N VAL A 60 3.68 12.74 10.15
CA VAL A 60 5.11 12.41 10.29
C VAL A 60 5.31 10.92 10.53
N GLY A 61 6.51 10.41 10.28
CA GLY A 61 6.83 9.00 10.47
C GLY A 61 6.53 8.09 9.26
N PRO A 62 6.57 6.76 9.46
CA PRO A 62 6.58 5.75 8.40
C PRO A 62 5.17 5.41 7.89
N ALA A 63 5.09 4.41 7.01
CA ALA A 63 3.83 3.85 6.51
C ALA A 63 2.98 3.28 7.66
N GLY A 64 1.69 3.62 7.68
CA GLY A 64 0.74 3.07 8.65
C GLY A 64 0.06 1.81 8.13
N ASN A 65 -0.32 0.92 9.05
CA ASN A 65 -1.23 -0.17 8.75
C ASN A 65 -2.67 0.38 8.62
N LEU A 66 -3.27 0.22 7.44
CA LEU A 66 -4.58 0.78 7.11
C LEU A 66 -5.70 -0.24 7.34
N ALA A 67 -6.85 0.23 7.82
CA ALA A 67 -8.07 -0.57 7.83
C ALA A 67 -8.62 -0.73 6.39
N LEU A 68 -9.26 -1.86 6.10
CA LEU A 68 -10.03 -2.04 4.87
C LEU A 68 -11.01 -0.88 4.66
N GLY A 69 -11.14 -0.42 3.43
CA GLY A 69 -11.99 0.72 3.09
C GLY A 69 -11.38 2.10 3.35
N THR A 70 -10.16 2.19 3.90
CA THR A 70 -9.47 3.48 4.04
C THR A 70 -9.22 4.09 2.66
N SER A 71 -9.60 5.36 2.47
CA SER A 71 -9.37 6.06 1.20
C SER A 71 -7.90 6.45 1.04
N ILE A 72 -7.30 6.05 -0.08
CA ILE A 72 -5.93 6.34 -0.46
C ILE A 72 -5.98 7.22 -1.71
N GLY A 73 -5.65 8.50 -1.53
CA GLY A 73 -5.76 9.50 -2.59
C GLY A 73 -5.00 10.77 -2.26
N ALA A 74 -5.23 11.84 -3.03
CA ALA A 74 -4.47 13.09 -2.94
C ALA A 74 -4.48 13.77 -1.56
N THR A 75 -5.50 13.52 -0.74
CA THR A 75 -5.61 14.06 0.62
C THR A 75 -4.80 13.29 1.66
N GLY A 76 -4.25 12.12 1.29
CA GLY A 76 -3.41 11.31 2.16
C GLY A 76 -2.07 11.99 2.46
N SER A 77 -1.52 11.70 3.65
CA SER A 77 -0.15 12.09 3.98
C SER A 77 0.81 10.99 3.53
N PHE A 78 1.71 11.30 2.60
CA PHE A 78 2.68 10.34 2.06
C PHE A 78 4.08 10.61 2.57
N ASN A 79 4.79 9.55 2.90
CA ASN A 79 6.19 9.59 3.28
C ASN A 79 7.06 8.99 2.18
N THR A 80 8.24 9.56 2.00
CA THR A 80 9.32 8.99 1.18
C THR A 80 10.49 8.57 2.08
N SER A 81 10.25 8.51 3.40
CA SER A 81 11.27 8.24 4.39
C SER A 81 11.58 6.76 4.42
N THR A 82 12.85 6.42 4.56
CA THR A 82 13.34 5.06 4.78
C THR A 82 13.23 4.63 6.25
N THR A 83 12.30 5.22 7.00
CA THR A 83 12.07 4.89 8.41
C THR A 83 11.26 3.60 8.52
N GLY A 84 11.67 2.73 9.44
CA GLY A 84 11.01 1.45 9.65
C GLY A 84 9.58 1.61 10.13
N VAL A 85 8.69 0.75 9.66
CA VAL A 85 7.32 0.67 10.16
C VAL A 85 7.30 0.35 11.64
N VAL A 86 6.30 0.87 12.35
CA VAL A 86 6.16 0.68 13.79
C VAL A 86 5.22 -0.50 14.05
N PHE A 87 5.70 -1.50 14.78
CA PHE A 87 4.87 -2.61 15.25
C PHE A 87 4.32 -2.33 16.66
N GLY A 88 3.11 -2.79 16.95
CA GLY A 88 2.49 -2.67 18.27
C GLY A 88 0.97 -2.60 18.19
N SER A 89 0.34 -2.18 19.29
CA SER A 89 -1.12 -2.17 19.46
C SER A 89 -1.79 -0.81 19.23
N ALA A 90 -1.02 0.26 19.02
CA ALA A 90 -1.59 1.58 18.73
C ALA A 90 -2.21 1.63 17.33
N ALA A 91 -3.17 2.54 17.12
CA ALA A 91 -3.80 2.73 15.82
C ALA A 91 -2.76 3.06 14.75
N GLY A 92 -2.80 2.34 13.63
CA GLY A 92 -1.83 2.48 12.54
C GLY A 92 -0.52 1.72 12.73
N ASN A 93 -0.29 1.11 13.89
CA ASN A 93 0.83 0.20 14.06
C ASN A 93 0.58 -1.12 13.34
N TRP A 94 1.67 -1.74 12.94
CA TRP A 94 1.70 -3.03 12.30
C TRP A 94 1.63 -4.15 13.33
N ALA A 95 1.08 -5.28 12.92
CA ALA A 95 1.00 -6.50 13.72
C ALA A 95 1.88 -7.60 13.12
N TYR A 96 2.61 -8.31 13.98
CA TYR A 96 3.29 -9.55 13.62
C TYR A 96 2.26 -10.67 13.47
N SER A 97 2.62 -11.72 12.72
CA SER A 97 1.76 -12.90 12.49
C SER A 97 0.36 -12.54 11.96
N ALA A 98 0.28 -11.44 11.20
CA ALA A 98 -0.98 -10.86 10.75
C ALA A 98 -0.82 -10.19 9.39
N GLU A 99 -1.95 -10.00 8.72
CA GLU A 99 -2.02 -9.19 7.51
C GLU A 99 -2.04 -7.70 7.88
N ASN A 100 -1.26 -6.93 7.13
CA ASN A 100 -1.14 -5.48 7.26
C ASN A 100 -1.33 -4.86 5.87
N ILE A 101 -2.05 -3.75 5.77
CA ILE A 101 -2.33 -3.08 4.51
C ILE A 101 -1.62 -1.74 4.48
N ILE A 102 -0.92 -1.46 3.39
CA ILE A 102 -0.40 -0.12 3.11
C ILE A 102 -1.22 0.55 2.02
N GLY A 103 -1.21 1.88 2.03
CA GLY A 103 -1.49 2.68 0.86
C GLY A 103 -0.19 3.23 0.28
N PHE A 104 -0.15 3.45 -1.03
CA PHE A 104 0.97 4.08 -1.69
C PHE A 104 0.50 4.95 -2.85
N ARG A 105 1.37 5.88 -3.24
CA ARG A 105 1.28 6.60 -4.52
C ARG A 105 2.48 6.22 -5.37
N PHE A 106 2.31 6.29 -6.68
CA PHE A 106 3.37 6.04 -7.64
C PHE A 106 3.13 6.87 -8.90
N VAL A 107 4.19 7.03 -9.71
CA VAL A 107 4.08 7.64 -11.03
C VAL A 107 4.03 6.52 -12.05
N ALA A 108 2.90 6.37 -12.72
CA ALA A 108 2.74 5.35 -13.74
C ALA A 108 3.65 5.61 -14.94
N ALA A 109 3.84 4.60 -15.80
CA ALA A 109 4.60 4.70 -17.03
C ALA A 109 4.22 5.89 -17.94
N ALA A 110 2.96 6.35 -17.86
CA ALA A 110 2.47 7.53 -18.58
C ALA A 110 2.87 8.88 -17.95
N GLY A 111 3.59 8.88 -16.83
CA GLY A 111 4.06 10.08 -16.13
C GLY A 111 3.03 10.71 -15.17
N THR A 112 1.87 10.08 -14.98
CA THR A 112 0.81 10.56 -14.09
C THR A 112 0.85 9.90 -12.73
N THR A 113 0.35 10.58 -11.69
CA THR A 113 0.27 10.03 -10.33
C THR A 113 -0.95 9.13 -10.17
N HIS A 114 -0.74 7.96 -9.58
CA HIS A 114 -1.76 6.97 -9.23
C HIS A 114 -1.66 6.55 -7.77
N TYR A 115 -2.71 5.91 -7.28
CA TYR A 115 -2.80 5.42 -5.90
C TYR A 115 -3.07 3.92 -5.89
N GLY A 116 -2.50 3.24 -4.90
CA GLY A 116 -2.66 1.81 -4.73
C GLY A 116 -2.61 1.38 -3.28
N TRP A 117 -2.94 0.12 -3.06
CA TRP A 117 -2.83 -0.55 -1.77
C TRP A 117 -2.12 -1.89 -1.94
N MET A 118 -1.46 -2.36 -0.89
CA MET A 118 -0.80 -3.66 -0.88
C MET A 118 -0.96 -4.31 0.48
N ARG A 119 -1.23 -5.62 0.50
CA ARG A 119 -1.34 -6.40 1.73
C ARG A 119 -0.10 -7.26 1.92
N PHE A 120 0.45 -7.17 3.13
CA PHE A 120 1.57 -7.96 3.57
C PHE A 120 1.13 -8.89 4.69
N LEU A 121 1.38 -10.19 4.53
CA LEU A 121 1.38 -11.12 5.65
C LEU A 121 2.76 -11.08 6.30
N MET A 122 2.80 -10.60 7.54
CA MET A 122 4.01 -10.50 8.33
C MET A 122 4.18 -11.76 9.18
N GLY A 123 5.39 -12.31 9.21
CA GLY A 123 5.75 -13.41 10.09
C GLY A 123 5.78 -12.98 11.56
N ALA A 124 6.08 -13.94 12.43
CA ALA A 124 6.35 -13.66 13.84
C ALA A 124 7.55 -12.72 13.98
N ALA A 125 7.61 -12.00 15.10
CA ALA A 125 8.79 -11.23 15.46
C ALA A 125 10.01 -12.17 15.52
N GLY A 126 11.01 -11.92 14.66
CA GLY A 126 12.28 -12.64 14.75
C GLY A 126 13.02 -12.31 16.05
N SER A 127 14.02 -13.11 16.42
CA SER A 127 14.79 -12.93 17.67
C SER A 127 15.49 -11.57 17.80
N SER A 128 15.72 -10.89 16.67
CA SER A 128 16.28 -9.53 16.59
C SER A 128 15.23 -8.45 16.34
N GLY A 129 13.94 -8.80 16.17
CA GLY A 129 12.92 -7.89 15.65
C GLY A 129 13.14 -7.46 14.19
N THR A 130 14.16 -7.99 13.51
CA THR A 130 14.58 -7.56 12.17
C THR A 130 14.43 -8.65 11.09
N SER A 131 14.27 -9.91 11.49
CA SER A 131 14.23 -11.08 10.60
C SER A 131 12.85 -11.71 10.48
N MET A 132 11.81 -10.89 10.26
CA MET A 132 10.46 -11.40 10.02
C MET A 132 10.24 -11.69 8.54
N THR A 133 9.67 -12.85 8.20
CA THR A 133 9.18 -13.12 6.85
C THR A 133 8.14 -12.09 6.45
N ARG A 134 8.14 -11.68 5.19
CA ARG A 134 7.19 -10.70 4.65
C ARG A 134 6.68 -11.23 3.34
N THR A 135 5.39 -11.38 3.23
CA THR A 135 4.78 -11.95 2.03
C THR A 135 3.79 -10.94 1.46
N VAL A 136 4.01 -10.48 0.23
CA VAL A 136 2.96 -9.78 -0.52
C VAL A 136 1.86 -10.79 -0.79
N VAL A 137 0.67 -10.56 -0.24
CA VAL A 137 -0.50 -11.41 -0.43
C VAL A 137 -1.16 -11.03 -1.75
N ASP A 138 -1.61 -9.78 -1.82
CA ASP A 138 -2.26 -9.14 -2.96
C ASP A 138 -2.00 -7.62 -2.93
N TYR A 139 -2.32 -6.96 -4.03
CA TYR A 139 -2.27 -5.51 -4.17
C TYR A 139 -3.23 -5.06 -5.27
N GLY A 140 -3.56 -3.77 -5.29
CA GLY A 140 -4.37 -3.17 -6.34
C GLY A 140 -4.05 -1.68 -6.50
N TYR A 141 -4.38 -1.10 -7.65
CA TYR A 141 -4.19 0.31 -7.91
C TYR A 141 -5.34 0.89 -8.75
N GLU A 142 -5.53 2.21 -8.67
CA GLU A 142 -6.48 2.92 -9.52
C GLU A 142 -5.83 3.32 -10.84
N SER A 143 -6.40 2.80 -11.92
CA SER A 143 -6.01 3.05 -13.30
C SER A 143 -6.20 4.48 -13.78
N THR A 144 -7.10 5.23 -13.16
CA THR A 144 -7.42 6.62 -13.48
C THR A 144 -6.49 7.53 -12.71
N ALA A 145 -5.75 8.39 -13.41
CA ALA A 145 -4.83 9.32 -12.79
C ALA A 145 -5.53 10.17 -11.71
N ALA A 146 -4.81 10.44 -10.63
CA ALA A 146 -5.26 11.25 -9.49
C ALA A 146 -6.57 10.81 -8.82
N THR A 147 -7.06 9.58 -9.08
CA THR A 147 -8.31 9.06 -8.50
C THR A 147 -8.02 8.16 -7.31
N ALA A 148 -8.73 8.39 -6.20
CA ALA A 148 -8.52 7.63 -4.97
C ALA A 148 -9.01 6.18 -5.09
N ILE A 149 -8.36 5.27 -4.36
CA ILE A 149 -8.74 3.87 -4.21
C ILE A 149 -8.98 3.55 -2.73
N LEU A 150 -9.89 2.60 -2.45
CA LEU A 150 -10.07 2.10 -1.09
C LEU A 150 -9.09 0.95 -0.80
N ALA A 151 -8.51 0.95 0.39
CA ALA A 151 -7.66 -0.14 0.87
C ALA A 151 -8.42 -1.49 0.81
N GLY A 152 -7.84 -2.46 0.11
CA GLY A 152 -8.45 -3.77 -0.09
C GLY A 152 -9.61 -3.82 -1.09
N ALA A 153 -9.88 -2.74 -1.83
CA ALA A 153 -10.77 -2.80 -2.99
C ALA A 153 -10.23 -3.82 -3.99
N VAL A 154 -11.12 -4.60 -4.60
CA VAL A 154 -10.76 -5.66 -5.55
C VAL A 154 -9.70 -5.14 -6.52
N PRO A 155 -8.54 -5.81 -6.67
CA PRO A 155 -7.54 -5.44 -7.65
C PRO A 155 -8.23 -5.40 -9.01
N VAL A 156 -8.31 -4.22 -9.61
CA VAL A 156 -8.82 -4.11 -10.97
C VAL A 156 -7.60 -4.28 -11.88
N PRO A 157 -7.42 -5.41 -12.59
CA PRO A 157 -6.72 -5.32 -13.84
C PRO A 157 -7.69 -4.68 -14.82
N ALA A 158 -7.42 -3.42 -15.18
CA ALA A 158 -7.92 -2.67 -16.35
C ALA A 158 -8.75 -1.40 -16.07
N PRO A 159 -8.67 -0.40 -16.96
CA PRO A 159 -9.17 0.95 -16.72
C PRO A 159 -10.67 1.02 -16.41
N GLY A 160 -11.03 1.75 -15.35
CA GLY A 160 -12.38 2.33 -15.20
C GLY A 160 -13.31 1.72 -14.16
N ALA A 161 -12.86 1.38 -12.94
CA ALA A 161 -13.76 1.05 -11.83
C ALA A 161 -14.40 2.31 -11.19
N ILE A 162 -15.09 3.11 -12.02
CA ILE A 162 -16.10 4.02 -11.51
C ILE A 162 -17.33 3.18 -11.11
N ALA A 163 -17.80 3.41 -9.87
CA ALA A 163 -19.09 3.03 -9.31
C ALA A 163 -19.25 1.64 -8.66
N LEU A 164 -18.90 1.54 -7.36
CA LEU A 164 -19.69 0.69 -6.45
C LEU A 164 -19.82 1.21 -4.99
N LEU A 165 -19.75 2.53 -4.77
CA LEU A 165 -20.17 3.15 -3.50
C LEU A 165 -21.37 4.12 -3.69
N GLY A 166 -22.30 3.75 -4.57
CA GLY A 166 -23.49 4.56 -4.87
C GLY A 166 -24.84 4.04 -4.35
N VAL A 167 -24.92 2.82 -3.77
CA VAL A 167 -26.22 2.19 -3.45
C VAL A 167 -26.41 2.00 -1.93
N ALA A 168 -26.30 3.09 -1.17
CA ALA A 168 -26.77 3.11 0.23
C ALA A 168 -27.66 4.31 0.58
N GLY A 169 -27.96 5.22 -0.38
CA GLY A 169 -28.58 6.51 -0.05
C GLY A 169 -29.94 6.85 -0.68
N LEU A 170 -30.49 6.04 -1.60
CA LEU A 170 -31.65 6.47 -2.43
C LEU A 170 -32.93 5.62 -2.28
N ALA A 171 -33.06 4.84 -1.20
CA ALA A 171 -34.32 4.20 -0.81
C ALA A 171 -34.88 4.84 0.49
N GLY A 172 -35.14 6.15 0.45
CA GLY A 172 -35.72 6.87 1.60
C GLY A 172 -36.52 8.12 1.25
N GLY A 173 -36.78 8.36 -0.04
CA GLY A 173 -37.40 9.59 -0.53
C GLY A 173 -38.72 9.38 -1.26
N ARG A 174 -39.77 8.96 -0.56
CA ARG A 174 -41.14 9.18 -1.05
C ARG A 174 -42.12 9.50 0.07
N ARG A 175 -42.14 10.78 0.47
CA ARG A 175 -43.33 11.44 1.03
C ARG A 175 -44.02 12.23 -0.08
N ARG A 176 -45.26 11.89 -0.39
CA ARG A 176 -46.36 12.78 -0.83
C ARG A 176 -47.66 12.09 -0.36
N ARG A 177 -48.28 12.54 0.75
CA ARG A 177 -49.42 13.49 0.78
C ARG A 177 -50.42 13.26 -0.35
N ASN A 178 -51.52 12.59 -0.03
CA ASN A 178 -52.89 13.10 -0.10
C ASN A 178 -53.68 12.51 1.07
#